data_AF-A0A3S9SW51-F1
#
_entry.id   AF-A0A3S9SW51-F1
#
_cell.length_a   1.000
_cell.length_b   1.000
_cell.length_c   1.000
_cell.angle_alpha   90.00
_cell.angle_beta   90.00
_cell.angle_gamma   90.00
#
_symmetry.space_group_name_H-M   'P 1'
#
loop_
_entity.id
_entity.type
_entity.pdbx_description
1 polymer ?
#
loop_
_entity_poly.entity_id
_entity_poly.type
_entity_poly.pdbx_seq_one_letter_code
_entity_poly.pdbx_strand_id
1 'polypeptide(L)' 'MFANDQEYEQFLKENVLSTKDAADFLGITRKGISYLVKEGKLRPFKDQDRVRLFSRREIERYKKERDGV' A
#
# COMPACT_ATOMS: atom_id res chain seq x y z
N MET A 1 -14.70 -1.94 16.69
CA MET A 1 -13.80 -1.53 17.77
C MET A 1 -12.95 -2.74 18.08
N PHE A 2 -11.62 -2.62 18.15
CA PHE A 2 -10.74 -3.76 18.40
C PHE A 2 -10.85 -4.19 19.87
N ALA A 3 -10.84 -5.50 20.13
CA ALA A 3 -10.98 -6.08 21.47
C ALA A 3 -9.71 -5.94 22.31
N ASN A 4 -8.55 -5.88 21.67
CA ASN A 4 -7.25 -5.69 22.33
C ASN A 4 -6.19 -5.19 21.33
N ASP A 5 -5.00 -4.87 21.86
CA ASP A 5 -3.87 -4.36 21.07
C ASP A 5 -3.38 -5.36 20.02
N GLN A 6 -3.44 -6.67 20.30
CA GLN A 6 -3.01 -7.70 19.33
C GLN A 6 -3.91 -7.72 18.09
N GLU A 7 -5.23 -7.61 18.28
CA GLU A 7 -6.19 -7.52 17.17
C GLU A 7 -5.98 -6.25 16.34
N TYR A 8 -5.71 -5.12 17.02
CA TYR A 8 -5.41 -3.87 16.33
C TYR A 8 -4.11 -3.96 15.51
N GLU A 9 -3.04 -4.50 16.09
CA GLU A 9 -1.77 -4.71 15.38
C GLU A 9 -1.92 -5.67 14.19
N GLN A 10 -2.71 -6.73 14.35
CA GLN A 10 -3.00 -7.67 13.26
C GLN A 10 -3.74 -6.97 12.11
N PHE A 11 -4.77 -6.17 12.44
CA PHE A 11 -5.47 -5.37 11.46
C PHE A 11 -4.53 -4.42 10.72
N LEU A 12 -3.62 -3.73 11.43
CA LEU A 12 -2.64 -2.86 10.80
C LEU A 12 -1.68 -3.63 9.89
N LYS A 13 -1.16 -4.79 10.31
CA LYS A 13 -0.27 -5.64 9.50
C LYS A 13 -0.94 -6.08 8.19
N GLU A 14 -2.23 -6.36 8.22
CA GLU A 14 -2.98 -6.81 7.04
C GLU A 14 -3.36 -5.68 6.09
N ASN A 15 -3.58 -4.47 6.63
CA ASN A 15 -4.18 -3.35 5.89
C ASN A 15 -3.22 -2.19 5.61
N VAL A 16 -2.03 -2.17 6.20
CA VAL A 16 -0.99 -1.18 5.93
C VAL A 16 0.16 -1.85 5.20
N LEU A 17 0.44 -1.36 4.00
CA LEU A 17 1.48 -1.90 3.12
C LEU A 17 2.65 -0.93 3.06
N SER A 18 3.87 -1.43 3.23
CA SER A 18 5.07 -0.69 2.87
C SER A 18 5.27 -0.66 1.35
N THR A 19 6.25 0.11 0.87
CA THR A 19 6.68 0.05 -0.54
C THR A 19 7.05 -1.36 -1.00
N LYS A 20 7.61 -2.20 -0.12
CA LYS A 20 7.92 -3.59 -0.46
C LYS A 20 6.63 -4.39 -0.65
N ASP A 21 5.73 -4.33 0.32
CA ASP A 21 4.50 -5.14 0.31
C ASP A 21 3.60 -4.74 -0.88
N ALA A 22 3.53 -3.44 -1.18
CA ALA A 22 2.82 -2.94 -2.36
C ALA A 22 3.44 -3.41 -3.68
N ALA A 23 4.78 -3.44 -3.77
CA ALA A 23 5.49 -3.94 -4.94
C ALA A 23 5.23 -5.43 -5.17
N ASP A 24 5.32 -6.22 -4.10
CA ASP A 24 5.06 -7.66 -4.11
C ASP A 24 3.59 -7.93 -4.49
N PHE A 25 2.64 -7.18 -3.92
CA PHE A 25 1.21 -7.31 -4.23
C PHE A 25 0.86 -6.99 -5.69
N LEU A 26 1.49 -5.97 -6.26
CA LEU A 26 1.25 -5.56 -7.65
C LEU A 26 2.08 -6.37 -8.67
N GLY A 27 3.05 -7.16 -8.21
CA GLY A 27 3.98 -7.89 -9.07
C GLY A 27 4.93 -6.97 -9.85
N ILE A 28 5.36 -5.86 -9.24
CA ILE A 28 6.26 -4.88 -9.87
C ILE A 28 7.47 -4.58 -8.99
N THR A 29 8.44 -3.83 -9.50
CA THR A 29 9.60 -3.41 -8.70
C THR A 29 9.25 -2.25 -7.76
N ARG A 30 10.02 -2.08 -6.67
CA ARG A 30 9.92 -0.89 -5.79
C ARG A 30 10.13 0.43 -6.56
N LYS A 31 11.00 0.45 -7.59
CA LYS A 31 11.16 1.60 -8.48
C LYS A 31 9.86 1.91 -9.24
N GLY A 32 9.14 0.87 -9.67
CA GLY A 32 7.80 0.99 -10.26
C GLY A 32 6.81 1.63 -9.30
N ILE A 33 6.77 1.24 -8.02
CA ILE A 33 5.94 1.91 -7.01
C ILE A 33 6.31 3.39 -6.90
N SER A 34 7.59 3.73 -6.81
CA SER A 34 8.02 5.13 -6.75
C SER A 34 7.58 5.95 -7.97
N TYR A 35 7.66 5.35 -9.16
CA TYR A 35 7.15 5.95 -10.39
C TYR A 35 5.62 6.18 -10.32
N LEU A 36 4.85 5.19 -9.92
CA LEU A 36 3.38 5.32 -9.80
C LEU A 36 2.96 6.40 -8.81
N VAL A 37 3.70 6.57 -7.71
CA VAL A 37 3.46 7.67 -6.77
C VAL A 37 3.83 9.02 -7.38
N LYS A 38 4.96 9.11 -8.09
CA LYS A 38 5.36 10.33 -8.80
C LYS A 38 4.32 10.76 -9.85
N GLU A 39 3.73 9.80 -10.55
CA GLU A 39 2.66 10.02 -11.53
C GLU A 39 1.27 10.24 -10.89
N GLY A 40 1.15 10.22 -9.56
CA GLY A 40 -0.11 10.42 -8.85
C GLY A 40 -1.11 9.25 -8.95
N LYS A 41 -0.68 8.10 -9.50
CA LYS A 41 -1.52 6.90 -9.68
C LYS A 41 -1.70 6.13 -8.39
N LEU A 42 -0.68 6.15 -7.52
CA LEU A 42 -0.74 5.63 -6.15
C LEU A 42 -0.58 6.76 -5.14
N ARG A 43 -1.40 6.75 -4.10
CA ARG A 43 -1.41 7.78 -3.05
C ARG A 43 -1.10 7.17 -1.68
N PRO A 44 0.14 7.29 -1.18
CA PRO A 44 0.45 6.87 0.19
C PRO A 44 -0.29 7.75 1.20
N PHE A 45 -0.72 7.16 2.32
CA PHE A 45 -1.27 7.95 3.43
C PHE A 45 -0.17 8.47 4.37
N LYS A 46 1.04 7.93 4.25
CA LYS A 46 2.25 8.44 4.90
C LYS A 46 3.41 8.37 3.91
N ASP A 47 4.05 9.50 3.66
CA ASP A 47 5.24 9.61 2.83
C ASP A 47 6.20 10.60 3.50
N GLN A 48 7.11 10.07 4.32
CA GLN A 48 8.07 10.85 5.10
C GLN A 48 9.44 10.15 5.08
N ASP A 49 10.48 10.91 4.77
CA ASP A 49 11.87 10.43 4.66
C ASP A 49 12.02 9.20 3.75
N ARG A 50 12.33 8.05 4.36
CA ARG A 50 12.52 6.75 3.69
C ARG A 50 11.34 5.80 3.90
N VAL A 51 10.28 6.27 4.56
CA VAL A 51 9.11 5.47 4.91
C VAL A 51 7.92 5.93 4.09
N ARG A 52 7.36 4.98 3.35
CA ARG A 52 6.13 5.17 2.61
C ARG A 52 5.16 4.04 2.92
N LEU A 53 3.95 4.41 3.36
CA LEU A 53 2.89 3.49 3.72
C LEU A 53 1.63 3.76 2.91
N PHE A 54 0.99 2.67 2.50
CA PHE A 54 -0.21 2.66 1.69
C PHE A 54 -1.30 1.89 2.43
N SER A 55 -2.55 2.30 2.25
CA SER A 55 -3.65 1.43 2.64
C SER A 55 -3.73 0.30 1.63
N ARG A 56 -4.02 -0.92 2.08
CA ARG A 56 -4.29 -2.06 1.20
C ARG A 56 -5.35 -1.71 0.15
N ARG A 57 -6.39 -0.98 0.56
CA ARG A 57 -7.47 -0.51 -0.32
C ARG A 57 -6.97 0.36 -1.48
N GLU A 58 -5.97 1.20 -1.26
CA GLU A 58 -5.38 2.03 -2.32
C GLU A 58 -4.65 1.18 -3.36
N ILE A 59 -3.89 0.18 -2.90
CA ILE A 59 -3.18 -0.74 -3.79
C ILE A 59 -4.19 -1.61 -4.57
N GLU A 60 -5.23 -2.10 -3.90
CA GLU A 60 -6.31 -2.87 -4.53
C GLU A 60 -7.10 -2.03 -5.56
N ARG A 61 -7.42 -0.77 -5.24
CA ARG A 61 -8.03 0.18 -6.19
C ARG A 61 -7.20 0.28 -7.46
N TYR A 62 -5.91 0.58 -7.31
CA TYR A 62 -5.01 0.71 -8.45
C TYR A 62 -4.88 -0.59 -9.25
N LYS A 63 -4.81 -1.75 -8.57
CA LYS A 63 -4.75 -3.06 -9.23
C LYS A 63 -5.97 -3.30 -10.10
N LYS A 64 -7.18 -3.00 -9.59
CA LYS A 64 -8.44 -3.11 -10.33
C LYS A 64 -8.46 -2.20 -11.56
N GLU A 65 -8.11 -0.92 -11.38
CA GLU A 65 -8.01 0.05 -12.47
C GLU A 65 -7.01 -0.39 -13.56
N ARG A 66 -5.86 -0.97 -13.17
CA ARG A 66 -4.83 -1.46 -14.09
C ARG A 66 -5.24 -2.73 -14.83
N ASP A 67 -5.86 -3.67 -14.12
CA ASP A 67 -6.21 -4.99 -14.65
C ASP A 67 -7.57 -4.94 -15.40
N GLY A 68 -8.32 -3.83 -15.29
CA GLY A 68 -9.58 -3.60 -16.00
C GLY A 68 -10.79 -4.36 -15.43
N VAL A 69 -10.78 -4.63 -14.11
CA VAL A 69 -11.75 -5.50 -13.41
C VAL A 69 -12.53 -4.76 -12.32
#